data_AF-A0A6C0FZU3-F1
#
_entry.id   AF-A0A6C0FZU3-F1
#
_cell.length_a   1.000
_cell.length_b   1.000
_cell.length_c   1.000
_cell.angle_alpha   90.00
_cell.angle_beta   90.00
_cell.angle_gamma   90.00
#
_symmetry.space_group_name_H-M   'P 1'
#
loop_
_entity.id
_entity.type
_entity.pdbx_description
1 polymer ?
#
loop_
_entity_poly.entity_id
_entity_poly.type
_entity_poly.pdbx_seq_one_letter_code
_entity_poly.pdbx_strand_id
1 'polypeptide(L)' 'MLSGFLSGYTISFISYAVPLLLVTGFILVRFDAAGYKKEQMRTEQMLSRFLGWTNVTLGAALYVLKSIFF' A
#
# COMPACT_ATOMS: atom_id res chain seq x y z
N MET A 1 -17.04 -13.23 -23.79
CA MET A 1 -15.59 -13.42 -24.06
C MET A 1 -14.73 -12.27 -23.55
N LEU A 2 -15.06 -11.00 -23.85
CA LEU A 2 -14.33 -9.83 -23.31
C LEU A 2 -14.29 -9.74 -21.77
N SER A 3 -15.38 -10.13 -21.09
CA SER A 3 -15.49 -10.07 -19.62
C SER A 3 -14.52 -10.99 -18.88
N GLY A 4 -14.22 -12.17 -19.41
CA GLY A 4 -13.30 -13.14 -18.80
C GLY A 4 -11.82 -12.76 -18.96
N PHE A 5 -11.48 -12.02 -20.03
CA PHE A 5 -10.13 -11.51 -20.25
C PHE A 5 -9.81 -10.34 -19.31
N LEU A 6 -10.79 -9.45 -19.11
CA LEU A 6 -10.70 -8.33 -18.17
C LEU A 6 -10.59 -8.83 -16.72
N SER A 7 -11.38 -9.83 -16.33
CA SER A 7 -11.30 -10.39 -14.97
C SER A 7 -9.94 -11.01 -14.67
N GLY A 8 -9.38 -11.80 -15.59
CA GLY A 8 -8.04 -12.40 -15.44
C GLY A 8 -6.92 -11.37 -15.32
N TYR A 9 -6.99 -10.27 -16.08
CA TYR A 9 -6.06 -9.15 -15.96
C TYR A 9 -6.18 -8.43 -14.61
N THR A 10 -7.41 -8.17 -14.15
CA THR A 10 -7.65 -7.51 -12.86
C THR A 10 -7.14 -8.34 -11.69
N ILE A 11 -7.35 -9.66 -11.70
CA ILE A 11 -6.87 -10.57 -10.65
C ILE A 11 -5.34 -10.62 -10.61
N SER A 12 -4.70 -10.66 -11.78
CA SER A 12 -3.24 -10.65 -11.89
C SER A 12 -2.67 -9.32 -11.40
N PHE A 13 -3.25 -8.19 -11.82
CA PHE A 13 -2.84 -6.87 -11.38
C PHE A 13 -2.96 -6.70 -9.86
N ILE A 14 -4.09 -7.09 -9.25
CA ILE A 14 -4.30 -7.00 -7.80
C ILE A 14 -3.25 -7.84 -7.05
N SER A 15 -2.91 -9.03 -7.57
CA SER A 15 -1.91 -9.90 -6.94
C SER A 15 -0.50 -9.30 -6.91
N TYR A 16 -0.15 -8.42 -7.86
CA TYR A 16 1.11 -7.67 -7.85
C TYR A 16 1.00 -6.34 -7.09
N ALA A 17 -0.11 -5.62 -7.23
CA ALA A 17 -0.30 -4.31 -6.62
C ALA A 17 -0.35 -4.37 -5.10
N VAL A 18 -1.00 -5.41 -4.53
CA VAL A 18 -1.13 -5.58 -3.07
C VAL A 18 0.22 -5.67 -2.35
N PRO A 19 1.14 -6.59 -2.70
CA PRO A 19 2.45 -6.63 -2.04
C PRO A 19 3.26 -5.37 -2.30
N LEU A 20 3.13 -4.75 -3.49
CA LEU A 20 3.81 -3.50 -3.81
C LEU A 20 3.37 -2.35 -2.88
N LEU A 21 2.06 -2.21 -2.66
CA LEU A 21 1.48 -1.19 -1.77
C LEU A 21 1.90 -1.42 -0.31
N LEU A 22 1.91 -2.69 0.14
CA LEU A 22 2.33 -3.05 1.49
C LEU A 22 3.82 -2.78 1.73
N VAL A 23 4.68 -3.20 0.80
CA VAL A 23 6.14 -2.99 0.89
C VAL A 23 6.47 -1.50 0.84
N THR A 24 5.89 -0.76 -0.11
CA THR A 24 6.12 0.68 -0.25
C THR A 24 5.60 1.44 0.98
N GLY A 25 4.41 1.11 1.47
CA GLY A 25 3.87 1.68 2.70
C GLY A 25 4.75 1.41 3.92
N PHE A 26 5.26 0.18 4.06
CA PHE A 26 6.18 -0.18 5.15
C PHE A 26 7.51 0.60 5.07
N ILE A 27 8.09 0.74 3.87
CA ILE A 27 9.32 1.50 3.66
C ILE A 27 9.12 2.98 4.04
N LEU A 28 8.01 3.61 3.62
CA LEU A 28 7.70 5.00 3.96
C LEU A 28 7.56 5.21 5.47
N VAL A 29 6.86 4.32 6.18
CA VAL A 29 6.73 4.41 7.64
C VAL A 29 8.07 4.16 8.34
N ARG A 30 8.91 3.27 7.83
CA ARG A 30 10.09 2.79 8.56
C ARG A 30 11.38 3.55 8.27
N PHE A 31 11.60 3.94 7.02
CA PHE A 31 12.78 4.68 6.60
C PHE A 31 12.50 6.19 6.57
N ASP A 32 11.45 6.61 5.88
CA ASP A 32 11.15 8.04 5.68
C ASP A 32 10.76 8.71 6.99
N ALA A 33 9.73 8.20 7.67
CA ALA A 33 9.29 8.77 8.95
C ALA A 33 10.31 8.61 10.10
N ALA A 34 11.31 7.73 9.94
CA ALA A 34 12.44 7.61 10.87
C ALA A 34 13.57 8.61 10.56
N GLY A 35 13.81 8.90 9.28
CA GLY A 35 14.70 9.97 8.82
C GLY A 35 14.23 11.34 9.30
N TYR A 36 12.96 11.67 9.06
CA TYR A 36 12.35 12.93 9.52
C TYR A 36 12.33 13.09 11.05
N LYS A 37 12.35 11.98 11.80
CA LYS A 37 12.48 12.02 13.26
C LYS A 37 13.85 12.57 13.70
N LYS A 38 14.91 12.26 12.94
CA LYS A 38 16.28 12.73 13.24
C LYS A 38 16.45 14.23 12.96
N GLU A 39 15.73 14.78 11.98
CA GLU A 39 15.81 16.19 11.59
C GLU A 39 14.82 17.12 12.32
N GLN A 40 14.09 16.63 13.33
CA GLN A 40 13.05 17.39 14.07
C GLN A 40 11.92 17.98 13.19
N MET A 41 11.78 17.51 11.95
CA MET A 41 10.75 17.95 11.00
C MET A 41 9.40 17.27 11.28
N ARG A 42 8.71 17.73 12.34
CA ARG A 42 7.45 17.12 12.82
C ARG A 42 6.33 17.07 11.77
N THR A 43 6.22 18.10 10.92
CA THR A 43 5.19 18.18 9.88
C THR A 43 5.41 17.12 8.78
N GLU A 44 6.64 17.02 8.27
CA GLU A 44 6.98 16.02 7.25
C GLU A 44 6.94 14.59 7.81
N GLN A 45 7.29 14.42 9.08
CA GLN A 45 7.13 13.14 9.77
C GLN A 45 5.66 12.71 9.86
N MET A 46 4.74 13.63 10.16
CA MET A 46 3.29 13.32 10.19
C MET A 46 2.78 12.98 8.79
N LEU A 47 3.18 13.73 7.76
CA LEU A 47 2.83 13.44 6.37
C LEU A 47 3.34 12.07 5.92
N SER A 48 4.62 11.75 6.14
CA SER A 48 5.21 10.45 5.82
C SER A 48 4.52 9.30 6.56
N ARG A 49 4.19 9.48 7.84
CA ARG A 49 3.43 8.47 8.58
C ARG A 49 2.02 8.31 8.04
N PHE A 50 1.34 9.40 7.69
CA PHE A 50 -0.02 9.37 7.17
C PHE A 50 -0.06 8.70 5.78
N LEU A 51 0.85 9.05 4.88
CA LEU A 51 1.00 8.43 3.56
C LEU A 51 1.38 6.94 3.69
N GLY A 52 2.34 6.63 4.54
CA GLY A 52 2.77 5.26 4.78
C GLY A 52 1.65 4.39 5.38
N TRP A 53 0.94 4.88 6.39
CA TRP A 53 -0.22 4.18 6.96
C TRP A 53 -1.35 4.03 5.95
N THR A 54 -1.63 5.04 5.12
CA THR A 54 -2.64 4.98 4.06
C THR A 54 -2.31 3.89 3.03
N ASN A 55 -1.04 3.78 2.62
CA ASN A 55 -0.60 2.71 1.72
C ASN A 55 -0.72 1.32 2.36
N VAL A 56 -0.38 1.20 3.65
CA VAL A 56 -0.54 -0.07 4.39
C VAL A 56 -2.01 -0.44 4.56
N THR A 57 -2.90 0.49 4.92
CA THR A 57 -4.34 0.22 5.05
C THR A 57 -4.99 -0.07 3.70
N LEU A 58 -4.61 0.62 2.63
CA LEU A 58 -5.08 0.30 1.27
C LEU A 58 -4.62 -1.09 0.81
N GLY A 59 -3.34 -1.42 1.01
CA GLY A 59 -2.82 -2.75 0.71
C GLY A 59 -3.51 -3.86 1.50
N ALA A 60 -3.73 -3.64 2.81
CA ALA A 60 -4.45 -4.58 3.66
C ALA A 60 -5.92 -4.72 3.28
N ALA A 61 -6.62 -3.62 2.98
CA ALA A 61 -8.01 -3.63 2.54
C ALA A 61 -8.18 -4.39 1.22
N LEU A 62 -7.27 -4.18 0.25
CA LEU A 62 -7.26 -4.93 -1.01
C LEU A 62 -6.95 -6.42 -0.80
N TYR A 63 -6.06 -6.77 0.12
CA TYR A 63 -5.80 -8.16 0.49
C TYR A 63 -7.03 -8.85 1.10
N VAL A 64 -7.72 -8.17 2.02
CA VAL A 64 -8.95 -8.68 2.65
C VAL A 64 -10.08 -8.81 1.62
N LEU A 65 -10.26 -7.81 0.75
CA LEU A 65 -11.23 -7.89 -0.35
C LEU A 65 -10.93 -9.07 -1.28
N LYS A 66 -9.67 -9.24 -1.67
CA LYS A 66 -9.23 -10.43 -2.42
C LYS A 66 -9.62 -11.71 -1.65
N SER A 67 -9.39 -11.79 -0.34
CA SER A 67 -9.72 -12.98 0.45
C SER A 67 -11.22 -13.24 0.67
N ILE A 68 -12.09 -12.23 0.48
CA ILE A 68 -13.54 -12.37 0.63
C ILE A 68 -14.20 -12.71 -0.72
N PHE A 69 -13.69 -12.13 -1.81
CA PHE A 69 -14.22 -12.31 -3.16
C PHE A 69 -13.64 -13.53 -3.91
N PHE A 70 -12.58 -14.14 -3.39
CA PHE A 70 -11.87 -15.30 -3.96
C PHE A 70 -11.70 -16.39 -2.91
#